data_AF-A0A9E5WTF9-F1
#
_entry.id   AF-A0A9E5WTF9-F1
#
_cell.length_a   1.000
_cell.length_b   1.000
_cell.length_c   1.000
_cell.angle_alpha   90.00
_cell.angle_beta   90.00
_cell.angle_gamma   90.00
#
_symmetry.space_group_name_H-M   'P 1'
#
loop_
_entity.id
_entity.type
_entity.pdbx_description
1 polymer ?
#
loop_
_entity_poly.entity_id
_entity_poly.type
_entity_poly.pdbx_seq_one_letter_code
_entity_poly.pdbx_strand_id
1 'polypeptide(L)'
;LPVGEALATTALLTMWAFIGIEAGVVPAADVIDARRTIPRAIIAGTLSVAVLYIAATAAVMMLVPVEILAQSEAPFADAALALGAFGGPLIAIGALVSTAGSLNGNILLSGQMPMAVARDGLAPKILAKKNTGHAPIVALVVSSTLATLLLIFNYSDGLVSAFVFLISMSTLATLMPYAVSALAELRHSMKSARAWAVIAIVALVYAIVAMAGAGLKPLLWGVLLLAAGLPVFYWTKQSRR
;
A
#
# COMPACT_ATOMS: atom_id res chain seq x y z
N LEU A 1 17.94 -5.08 -18.05
CA LEU A 1 16.51 -5.17 -18.35
C LEU A 1 16.20 -4.31 -19.57
N PRO A 2 15.31 -4.73 -20.48
CA PRO A 2 14.73 -3.84 -21.48
C PRO A 2 14.10 -2.61 -20.81
N VAL A 3 14.16 -1.45 -21.48
CA VAL A 3 13.71 -0.16 -20.89
C VAL A 3 12.26 -0.23 -20.40
N GLY A 4 11.36 -0.87 -21.16
CA GLY A 4 9.95 -1.00 -20.78
C GLY A 4 9.74 -1.82 -19.50
N GLU A 5 10.50 -2.89 -19.29
CA GLU A 5 10.42 -3.72 -18.09
C GLU A 5 10.98 -2.98 -16.88
N ALA A 6 12.12 -2.28 -17.05
CA ALA A 6 12.69 -1.44 -16.00
C ALA A 6 11.71 -0.36 -15.55
N LEU A 7 11.07 0.35 -16.49
CA LEU A 7 10.06 1.37 -16.18
C LEU A 7 8.86 0.79 -15.42
N ALA A 8 8.38 -0.38 -15.82
CA ALA A 8 7.25 -1.02 -15.18
C ALA A 8 7.58 -1.50 -13.75
N THR A 9 8.76 -2.10 -13.54
CA THR A 9 9.21 -2.52 -12.20
C THR A 9 9.45 -1.32 -11.29
N THR A 10 10.08 -0.25 -11.80
CA THR A 10 10.25 0.99 -11.03
C THR A 10 8.91 1.64 -10.69
N ALA A 11 7.95 1.68 -11.63
CA ALA A 11 6.61 2.19 -11.37
C ALA A 11 5.91 1.40 -10.26
N LEU A 12 6.03 0.07 -10.25
CA LEU A 12 5.48 -0.76 -9.19
C LEU A 12 6.13 -0.50 -7.83
N LEU A 13 7.46 -0.48 -7.75
CA LEU A 13 8.17 -0.25 -6.49
C LEU A 13 7.93 1.15 -5.93
N THR A 14 7.86 2.16 -6.81
CA THR A 14 7.54 3.54 -6.41
C THR A 14 6.08 3.70 -6.00
N MET A 15 5.14 2.99 -6.65
CA MET A 15 3.73 2.99 -6.27
C MET A 15 3.55 2.57 -4.81
N TRP A 16 4.30 1.56 -4.36
CA TRP A 16 4.25 1.10 -2.97
C TRP A 16 4.48 2.23 -1.97
N ALA A 17 5.42 3.13 -2.24
CA ALA A 17 5.72 4.27 -1.37
C ALA A 17 4.55 5.27 -1.26
N PHE A 18 3.60 5.25 -2.20
CA PHE A 18 2.39 6.07 -2.19
C PHE A 18 1.13 5.31 -1.74
N ILE A 19 1.22 4.01 -1.42
CA ILE A 19 0.10 3.27 -0.84
C ILE A 19 -0.18 3.81 0.57
N GLY A 20 -1.46 3.91 0.93
CA GLY A 20 -1.91 4.51 2.18
C GLY A 20 -2.69 5.82 1.98
N ILE A 21 -2.76 6.33 0.75
CA ILE A 21 -3.62 7.49 0.43
C ILE A 21 -5.10 7.19 0.76
N GLU A 22 -5.53 5.95 0.53
CA GLU A 22 -6.87 5.46 0.86
C GLU A 22 -7.14 5.39 2.38
N ALA A 23 -6.09 5.27 3.19
CA ALA A 23 -6.20 5.22 4.65
C ALA A 23 -6.81 6.50 5.22
N GLY A 24 -6.61 7.64 4.56
CA GLY A 24 -7.19 8.93 4.97
C GLY A 24 -8.72 8.96 4.89
N VAL A 25 -9.34 8.05 4.13
CA VAL A 25 -10.80 7.95 3.99
C VAL A 25 -11.42 7.02 5.04
N VAL A 26 -10.63 6.10 5.61
CA VAL A 26 -11.14 5.11 6.57
C VAL A 26 -11.77 5.75 7.82
N PRO A 27 -11.19 6.80 8.45
CA PRO A 27 -11.81 7.47 9.59
C PRO A 27 -12.78 8.59 9.18
N ALA A 28 -13.39 8.54 7.98
CA ALA A 28 -14.23 9.64 7.48
C ALA A 28 -15.40 10.03 8.41
N ALA A 29 -15.90 9.10 9.22
CA ALA A 29 -16.96 9.37 10.20
C ALA A 29 -16.52 10.29 11.34
N ASP A 30 -15.22 10.34 11.63
CA ASP A 30 -14.62 11.08 12.75
C ASP A 30 -13.94 12.39 12.30
N VAL A 31 -14.03 12.73 11.01
CA VAL A 31 -13.41 13.93 10.42
C VAL A 31 -14.41 15.08 10.25
N ILE A 32 -14.04 16.27 10.74
CA ILE A 32 -14.81 17.50 10.57
C ILE A 32 -14.89 17.88 9.08
N ASP A 33 -16.12 18.03 8.56
CA ASP A 33 -16.41 18.32 7.15
C ASP A 33 -15.65 17.38 6.18
N ALA A 34 -15.81 16.08 6.39
CA ALA A 34 -15.15 15.02 5.63
C ALA A 34 -15.22 15.21 4.10
N ARG A 35 -16.33 15.75 3.57
CA ARG A 35 -16.52 16.00 2.12
C ARG A 35 -15.51 16.99 1.54
N ARG A 36 -15.01 17.94 2.34
CA ARG A 36 -14.03 18.95 1.91
C ARG A 36 -12.64 18.68 2.45
N THR A 37 -12.55 18.25 3.71
CA THR A 37 -11.28 18.05 4.40
C THR A 37 -10.50 16.87 3.82
N ILE A 38 -11.15 15.72 3.58
CA ILE A 38 -10.46 14.51 3.13
C ILE A 38 -9.86 14.68 1.74
N PRO A 39 -10.58 15.16 0.70
CA PRO A 39 -9.98 15.32 -0.63
C PRO A 39 -8.81 16.30 -0.64
N ARG A 40 -8.90 17.40 0.11
CA ARG A 40 -7.82 18.39 0.22
C ARG A 40 -6.60 17.82 0.94
N ALA A 41 -6.82 17.11 2.05
CA ALA A 41 -5.75 16.49 2.82
C ALA A 41 -5.01 15.42 1.99
N ILE A 42 -5.76 14.60 1.24
CA ILE A 42 -5.18 13.61 0.33
C ILE A 42 -4.31 14.29 -0.74
N ILE A 43 -4.85 15.26 -1.48
CA ILE A 43 -4.10 15.92 -2.57
C ILE A 43 -2.85 16.64 -2.03
N ALA A 44 -3.02 17.44 -0.97
CA ALA A 44 -1.91 18.18 -0.38
C ALA A 44 -0.85 17.24 0.23
N GLY A 45 -1.28 16.18 0.90
CA GLY A 45 -0.40 15.16 1.47
C GLY A 45 0.40 14.45 0.40
N THR A 46 -0.27 13.92 -0.64
CA THR A 46 0.39 13.22 -1.75
C THR A 46 1.40 14.10 -2.48
N LEU A 47 1.04 15.36 -2.79
CA LEU A 47 1.97 16.28 -3.47
C LEU A 47 3.17 16.63 -2.60
N SER A 48 2.96 16.87 -1.30
CA SER A 48 4.05 17.18 -0.36
C SER A 48 5.03 16.01 -0.25
N VAL A 49 4.49 14.78 -0.12
CA VAL A 49 5.31 13.56 -0.07
C VAL A 49 6.05 13.33 -1.39
N ALA A 50 5.41 13.57 -2.54
CA ALA A 50 6.06 13.43 -3.84
C ALA A 50 7.27 14.34 -3.99
N VAL A 51 7.15 15.62 -3.60
CA VAL A 51 8.27 16.57 -3.61
C VAL A 51 9.38 16.10 -2.69
N LEU A 52 9.04 15.68 -1.47
CA LEU A 52 10.03 15.18 -0.51
C LEU A 52 10.74 13.92 -1.01
N TYR A 53 10.02 12.96 -1.59
CA TYR A 53 10.62 11.73 -2.13
C TYR A 53 11.58 12.03 -3.28
N ILE A 54 11.18 12.89 -4.22
CA ILE A 54 12.05 13.27 -5.35
C ILE A 54 13.30 13.99 -4.83
N ALA A 55 13.13 14.99 -3.95
CA ALA A 55 14.25 15.74 -3.41
C ALA A 55 15.22 14.87 -2.60
N ALA A 56 14.69 14.01 -1.72
CA ALA A 56 15.48 13.15 -0.86
C ALA A 56 16.22 12.05 -1.64
N THR A 57 15.56 11.41 -2.61
CA THR A 57 16.20 10.38 -3.45
C THR A 57 17.25 11.00 -4.37
N ALA A 58 16.99 12.16 -4.97
CA ALA A 58 17.99 12.89 -5.75
C ALA A 58 19.21 13.28 -4.90
N ALA A 59 19.01 13.75 -3.67
CA ALA A 59 20.10 14.08 -2.75
C ALA A 59 20.99 12.86 -2.46
N VAL A 60 20.39 11.69 -2.17
CA VAL A 60 21.14 10.44 -1.93
C VAL A 60 21.93 10.02 -3.17
N MET A 61 21.32 10.06 -4.35
CA MET A 61 21.97 9.70 -5.61
C MET A 61 23.12 10.65 -6.00
N MET A 62 23.09 11.90 -5.55
CA MET A 62 24.19 12.85 -5.75
C MET A 62 25.34 12.66 -4.76
N LEU A 63 25.07 12.11 -3.58
CA LEU A 63 26.05 11.98 -2.49
C LEU A 63 26.78 10.63 -2.49
N VAL A 64 26.14 9.56 -2.96
CA VAL A 64 26.68 8.20 -2.87
C VAL A 64 26.81 7.58 -4.27
N PRO A 65 27.98 6.98 -4.60
CA PRO A 65 28.17 6.27 -5.87
C PRO A 65 27.13 5.17 -6.11
N VAL A 66 26.73 4.99 -7.37
CA VAL A 66 25.65 4.05 -7.75
C VAL A 66 26.00 2.59 -7.41
N GLU A 67 27.27 2.22 -7.46
CA GLU A 67 27.75 0.87 -7.16
C GLU A 67 27.59 0.54 -5.67
N ILE A 68 27.75 1.53 -4.80
CA ILE A 68 27.55 1.40 -3.36
C ILE A 68 26.05 1.42 -3.04
N LEU A 69 25.30 2.34 -3.65
CA LEU A 69 23.85 2.43 -3.48
C LEU A 69 23.12 1.14 -3.86
N ALA A 70 23.55 0.48 -4.94
CA ALA A 70 22.93 -0.75 -5.41
C ALA A 70 23.08 -1.94 -4.43
N GLN A 71 24.04 -1.88 -3.50
CA GLN A 71 24.30 -2.92 -2.50
C GLN A 71 23.93 -2.48 -1.08
N SER A 72 23.46 -1.25 -0.91
CA SER A 72 23.14 -0.68 0.41
C SER A 72 21.76 -1.11 0.89
N GLU A 73 21.69 -1.62 2.12
CA GLU A 73 20.42 -1.87 2.82
C GLU A 73 19.85 -0.60 3.48
N ALA A 74 20.67 0.45 3.65
CA ALA A 74 20.28 1.71 4.29
C ALA A 74 20.84 2.95 3.55
N PRO A 75 20.38 3.23 2.30
CA PRO A 75 20.98 4.28 1.45
C PRO A 75 21.00 5.68 2.06
N PHE A 76 19.96 6.02 2.86
CA PHE A 76 19.88 7.31 3.54
C PHE A 76 20.86 7.44 4.71
N ALA A 77 21.12 6.34 5.43
CA ALA A 77 22.09 6.34 6.52
C ALA A 77 23.52 6.44 5.96
N ASP A 78 23.79 5.77 4.83
CA ASP A 78 25.06 5.84 4.13
C ASP A 78 25.33 7.25 3.57
N ALA A 79 24.32 7.86 2.95
CA ALA A 79 24.42 9.25 2.49
C ALA A 79 24.66 10.23 3.64
N ALA A 80 24.09 9.97 4.82
CA ALA A 80 24.27 10.81 5.99
C ALA A 80 25.67 10.73 6.61
N LEU A 81 26.53 9.79 6.20
CA LEU A 81 27.95 9.81 6.57
C LEU A 81 28.66 11.08 6.07
N ALA A 82 28.15 11.71 5.00
CA ALA A 82 28.63 13.02 4.55
C ALA A 82 28.42 14.13 5.59
N LEU A 83 27.50 13.96 6.54
CA LEU A 83 27.27 14.88 7.67
C LEU A 83 28.20 14.61 8.86
N GLY A 84 29.05 13.58 8.77
CA GLY A 84 29.96 13.13 9.84
C GLY A 84 29.44 11.88 10.56
N ALA A 85 30.20 11.43 11.56
CA ALA A 85 29.96 10.15 12.25
C ALA A 85 28.60 10.03 12.96
N PHE A 86 27.93 11.15 13.26
CA PHE A 86 26.62 11.16 13.92
C PHE A 86 25.44 11.07 12.93
N GLY A 87 25.67 11.28 11.62
CA GLY A 87 24.60 11.38 10.62
C GLY A 87 23.84 10.06 10.41
N GLY A 88 24.57 8.95 10.27
CA GLY A 88 23.98 7.62 10.13
C GLY A 88 23.04 7.24 11.29
N PRO A 89 23.50 7.30 12.56
CA PRO A 89 22.66 7.03 13.73
C PRO A 89 21.43 7.95 13.83
N LEU A 90 21.56 9.22 13.48
CA LEU A 90 20.44 10.17 13.50
C LEU A 90 19.33 9.78 12.52
N ILE A 91 19.71 9.44 11.27
CA ILE A 91 18.77 8.96 10.27
C ILE A 91 18.14 7.63 10.69
N ALA A 92 18.91 6.72 11.28
CA ALA A 92 18.40 5.44 11.77
C ALA A 92 17.32 5.62 12.86
N ILE A 93 17.53 6.53 13.83
CA ILE A 93 16.52 6.86 14.85
C ILE A 93 15.26 7.44 14.21
N GLY A 94 15.40 8.37 13.26
CA GLY A 94 14.27 8.93 12.52
C GLY A 94 13.49 7.86 11.75
N ALA A 95 14.18 6.94 11.10
CA ALA A 95 13.60 5.81 10.39
C ALA A 95 12.84 4.88 11.33
N LEU A 96 13.36 4.60 12.53
CA LEU A 96 12.68 3.80 13.54
C LEU A 96 11.38 4.45 14.02
N VAL A 97 11.41 5.74 14.34
CA VAL A 97 10.21 6.50 14.76
C VAL A 97 9.17 6.52 13.65
N SER A 98 9.60 6.78 12.41
CA SER A 98 8.72 6.78 11.23
C SER A 98 8.09 5.40 10.99
N THR A 99 8.87 4.33 11.12
CA THR A 99 8.41 2.95 10.94
C THR A 99 7.40 2.58 12.02
N ALA A 100 7.63 2.96 13.27
CA ALA A 100 6.68 2.75 14.36
C ALA A 100 5.35 3.49 14.13
N GLY A 101 5.41 4.74 13.65
CA GLY A 101 4.22 5.51 13.27
C GLY A 101 3.43 4.85 12.14
N SER A 102 4.13 4.42 11.07
CA SER A 102 3.52 3.69 9.96
C SER A 102 2.90 2.37 10.41
N LEU A 103 3.57 1.63 11.30
CA LEU A 103 3.06 0.37 11.85
C LEU A 103 1.75 0.59 12.62
N ASN A 104 1.66 1.63 13.43
CA ASN A 104 0.42 1.98 14.14
C ASN A 104 -0.75 2.25 13.17
N GLY A 105 -0.51 2.99 12.08
CA GLY A 105 -1.50 3.22 11.03
C GLY A 105 -1.94 1.92 10.34
N ASN A 106 -1.00 1.04 10.00
CA ASN A 106 -1.30 -0.25 9.38
C ASN A 106 -2.07 -1.19 10.32
N ILE A 107 -1.77 -1.18 11.63
CA ILE A 107 -2.53 -1.93 12.63
C ILE A 107 -3.99 -1.44 12.67
N LEU A 108 -4.22 -0.12 12.67
CA LEU A 108 -5.57 0.45 12.62
C LEU A 108 -6.33 -0.06 11.38
N LEU A 109 -5.72 0.04 10.19
CA LEU A 109 -6.35 -0.37 8.93
C LEU A 109 -6.66 -1.87 8.89
N SER A 110 -5.72 -2.70 9.35
CA SER A 110 -5.86 -4.16 9.35
C SER A 110 -7.01 -4.66 10.23
N GLY A 111 -7.45 -3.86 11.21
CA GLY A 111 -8.66 -4.13 12.00
C GLY A 111 -9.92 -3.50 11.42
N GLN A 112 -9.86 -2.21 11.05
CA GLN A 112 -11.04 -1.44 10.63
C GLN A 112 -11.62 -1.91 9.29
N MET A 113 -10.77 -2.26 8.32
CA MET A 113 -11.22 -2.68 7.00
C MET A 113 -12.00 -4.01 7.05
N PRO A 114 -11.48 -5.11 7.64
CA PRO A 114 -12.27 -6.34 7.74
C PRO A 114 -13.52 -6.19 8.60
N MET A 115 -13.47 -5.35 9.64
CA MET A 115 -14.64 -5.05 10.47
C MET A 115 -15.74 -4.34 9.66
N ALA A 116 -15.39 -3.35 8.83
CA ALA A 116 -16.34 -2.65 7.97
C ALA A 116 -17.00 -3.62 6.97
N VAL A 117 -16.20 -4.44 6.29
CA VAL A 117 -16.69 -5.47 5.35
C VAL A 117 -17.61 -6.47 6.05
N ALA A 118 -17.29 -6.87 7.28
CA ALA A 118 -18.13 -7.76 8.07
C ALA A 118 -19.45 -7.11 8.54
N ARG A 119 -19.45 -5.80 8.80
CA ARG A 119 -20.67 -5.03 9.12
C ARG A 119 -21.61 -4.94 7.93
N ASP A 120 -21.06 -4.82 6.72
CA ASP A 120 -21.83 -4.86 5.47
C ASP A 120 -22.33 -6.28 5.12
N GLY A 121 -21.96 -7.28 5.93
CA GLY A 121 -22.38 -8.67 5.76
C GLY A 121 -21.66 -9.42 4.64
N LEU A 122 -20.51 -8.88 4.18
CA LEU A 122 -19.69 -9.46 3.11
C LEU A 122 -18.55 -10.34 3.67
N ALA A 123 -18.38 -10.38 5.00
CA ALA A 123 -17.39 -11.19 5.70
C ALA A 123 -17.97 -11.77 7.02
N PRO A 124 -17.31 -12.76 7.66
CA PRO A 124 -17.84 -13.40 8.87
C PRO A 124 -18.16 -12.39 9.98
N LYS A 125 -19.36 -12.48 10.55
CA LYS A 125 -19.85 -11.54 11.60
C LYS A 125 -18.91 -11.43 12.81
N ILE A 126 -18.11 -12.47 13.07
CA ILE A 126 -17.13 -12.46 14.16
C ILE A 126 -16.07 -11.36 14.00
N LEU A 127 -15.73 -10.98 12.76
CA LEU A 127 -14.78 -9.90 12.46
C LEU A 127 -15.36 -8.51 12.79
N ALA A 128 -16.69 -8.38 12.85
CA ALA A 128 -17.36 -7.14 13.24
C ALA A 128 -17.38 -6.94 14.77
N LYS A 129 -16.97 -7.95 15.56
CA LYS A 129 -17.01 -7.91 17.03
C LYS A 129 -15.97 -6.93 17.57
N LYS A 130 -16.45 -5.95 18.34
CA LYS A 130 -15.62 -4.99 19.08
C LYS A 130 -15.39 -5.44 20.52
N ASN A 131 -14.27 -5.05 21.11
CA ASN A 131 -14.01 -5.16 22.55
C ASN A 131 -14.61 -3.95 23.32
N THR A 132 -14.40 -3.91 24.64
CA THR A 132 -14.82 -2.80 25.52
C THR A 132 -14.20 -1.46 25.16
N GLY A 133 -13.00 -1.46 24.56
CA GLY A 133 -12.31 -0.29 24.01
C GLY A 133 -12.70 0.06 22.56
N HIS A 134 -13.80 -0.48 22.03
CA HIS A 134 -14.30 -0.26 20.67
C HIS A 134 -13.39 -0.73 19.52
N ALA A 135 -12.32 -1.48 19.82
CA ALA A 135 -11.40 -2.03 18.82
C ALA A 135 -11.87 -3.39 18.29
N PRO A 136 -11.74 -3.67 16.98
CA PRO A 136 -12.15 -4.94 16.37
C PRO A 136 -11.11 -6.04 16.60
N ILE A 137 -11.12 -6.64 17.80
CA ILE A 137 -10.05 -7.54 18.25
C ILE A 137 -9.90 -8.79 17.38
N VAL A 138 -11.01 -9.37 16.90
CA VAL A 138 -10.97 -10.59 16.10
C VAL A 138 -10.38 -10.31 14.72
N ALA A 139 -10.74 -9.17 14.11
CA ALA A 139 -10.14 -8.73 12.86
C ALA A 139 -8.63 -8.52 13.01
N LEU A 140 -8.21 -7.84 14.08
CA LEU A 140 -6.79 -7.60 14.37
C LEU A 140 -5.99 -8.91 14.52
N VAL A 141 -6.51 -9.86 15.32
CA VAL A 141 -5.81 -11.14 15.55
C VAL A 141 -5.72 -11.96 14.26
N VAL A 142 -6.81 -12.05 13.49
CA VAL A 142 -6.82 -12.78 12.20
C VAL A 142 -5.84 -12.15 11.21
N SER A 143 -5.90 -10.82 11.01
CA SER A 143 -5.02 -10.10 10.10
C SER A 143 -3.55 -10.26 10.51
N SER A 144 -3.23 -10.14 11.81
CA SER A 144 -1.87 -10.28 12.33
C SER A 144 -1.33 -11.71 12.19
N THR A 145 -2.18 -12.71 12.42
CA THR A 145 -1.82 -14.12 12.24
C THR A 145 -1.52 -14.41 10.78
N LEU A 146 -2.37 -13.94 9.86
CA LEU A 146 -2.15 -14.12 8.41
C LEU A 146 -0.86 -13.42 7.95
N ALA A 147 -0.62 -12.18 8.39
CA ALA A 147 0.61 -11.45 8.07
C ALA A 147 1.86 -12.19 8.58
N THR A 148 1.80 -12.73 9.80
CA THR A 148 2.91 -13.51 10.38
C THR A 148 3.17 -14.81 9.61
N LEU A 149 2.12 -15.54 9.24
CA LEU A 149 2.25 -16.76 8.45
C LEU A 149 2.83 -16.48 7.06
N LEU A 150 2.38 -15.41 6.40
CA LEU A 150 2.94 -14.98 5.11
C LEU A 150 4.43 -14.66 5.22
N LEU A 151 4.84 -13.97 6.29
CA LEU A 151 6.25 -13.69 6.54
C LEU A 151 7.07 -14.97 6.74
N ILE A 152 6.58 -15.91 7.55
CA ILE A 152 7.25 -17.19 7.80
C ILE A 152 7.41 -17.99 6.49
N PHE A 153 6.37 -18.08 5.67
CA PHE A 153 6.42 -18.82 4.41
C PHE A 153 7.30 -18.16 3.35
N ASN A 154 7.54 -16.86 3.45
CA ASN A 154 8.31 -16.11 2.46
C ASN A 154 9.79 -15.93 2.83
N TYR A 155 10.21 -16.35 4.02
CA TYR A 155 11.59 -16.18 4.52
C TYR A 155 12.63 -17.10 3.83
N SER A 156 12.25 -17.96 2.89
CA SER A 156 13.13 -19.00 2.31
C SER A 156 14.32 -18.47 1.52
N ASP A 157 14.21 -17.28 0.91
CA ASP A 157 15.18 -16.78 -0.08
C ASP A 157 16.02 -15.58 0.44
N GLY A 158 15.91 -15.24 1.74
CA GLY A 158 16.59 -14.09 2.37
C GLY A 158 15.66 -12.89 2.65
N LEU A 159 16.13 -11.94 3.48
CA LEU A 159 15.29 -10.83 3.98
C LEU A 159 14.90 -9.84 2.87
N VAL A 160 15.86 -9.41 2.05
CA VAL A 160 15.63 -8.42 0.98
C VAL A 160 14.74 -8.96 -0.12
N SER A 161 14.96 -10.21 -0.55
CA SER A 161 14.13 -10.87 -1.57
C SER A 161 12.71 -11.09 -1.07
N ALA A 162 12.54 -11.52 0.18
CA ALA A 162 11.23 -11.65 0.82
C ALA A 162 10.52 -10.29 0.90
N PHE A 163 11.24 -9.23 1.28
CA PHE A 163 10.70 -7.88 1.36
C PHE A 163 10.22 -7.37 -0.01
N VAL A 164 11.03 -7.52 -1.07
CA VAL A 164 10.65 -7.13 -2.44
C VAL A 164 9.44 -7.92 -2.93
N PHE A 165 9.37 -9.22 -2.62
CA PHE A 165 8.22 -10.05 -2.95
C PHE A 165 6.95 -9.57 -2.24
N LEU A 166 7.02 -9.30 -0.93
CA LEU A 166 5.90 -8.81 -0.14
C LEU A 166 5.42 -7.42 -0.62
N ILE A 167 6.34 -6.50 -0.92
CA ILE A 167 6.02 -5.20 -1.53
C ILE A 167 5.27 -5.39 -2.84
N SER A 168 5.78 -6.28 -3.70
CA SER A 168 5.18 -6.52 -5.02
C SER A 168 3.77 -7.09 -4.89
N MET A 169 3.58 -8.05 -3.98
CA MET A 169 2.27 -8.64 -3.72
C MET A 169 1.30 -7.61 -3.12
N SER A 170 1.75 -6.84 -2.12
CA SER A 170 0.94 -5.77 -1.51
C SER A 170 0.52 -4.73 -2.53
N THR A 171 1.44 -4.30 -3.39
CA THR A 171 1.17 -3.29 -4.42
C THR A 171 0.17 -3.79 -5.44
N LEU A 172 0.31 -5.03 -5.90
CA LEU A 172 -0.67 -5.66 -6.78
C LEU A 172 -2.05 -5.76 -6.12
N ALA A 173 -2.10 -6.19 -4.86
CA ALA A 173 -3.33 -6.30 -4.10
C ALA A 173 -4.07 -4.96 -3.98
N THR A 174 -3.33 -3.84 -3.88
CA THR A 174 -3.90 -2.48 -3.85
C THR A 174 -4.24 -1.94 -5.25
N LEU A 175 -3.42 -2.24 -6.27
CA LEU A 175 -3.64 -1.77 -7.64
C LEU A 175 -4.92 -2.33 -8.26
N MET A 176 -5.33 -3.54 -7.87
CA MET A 176 -6.57 -4.14 -8.37
C MET A 176 -7.83 -3.34 -7.97
N PRO A 177 -8.07 -3.03 -6.68
CA PRO A 177 -9.10 -2.07 -6.26
C PRO A 177 -8.99 -0.73 -6.96
N TYR A 178 -7.77 -0.18 -7.13
CA TYR A 178 -7.58 1.10 -7.82
C TYR A 178 -7.99 1.04 -9.29
N ALA A 179 -7.67 -0.05 -9.99
CA ALA A 179 -8.10 -0.26 -11.37
C ALA A 179 -9.64 -0.35 -11.46
N VAL A 180 -10.28 -1.04 -10.51
CA VAL A 180 -11.75 -1.12 -10.43
C VAL A 180 -12.37 0.25 -10.15
N SER A 181 -11.80 1.02 -9.21
CA SER A 181 -12.24 2.39 -8.91
C SER A 181 -12.08 3.32 -10.11
N ALA A 182 -10.95 3.24 -10.82
CA ALA A 182 -10.71 4.00 -12.04
C ALA A 182 -11.71 3.62 -13.14
N LEU A 183 -12.00 2.33 -13.33
CA LEU A 183 -12.99 1.88 -14.30
C LEU A 183 -14.41 2.34 -13.95
N ALA A 184 -14.78 2.31 -12.67
CA ALA A 184 -16.07 2.80 -12.19
C ALA A 184 -16.21 4.31 -12.43
N GLU A 185 -15.16 5.08 -12.13
CA GLU A 185 -15.11 6.52 -12.38
C GLU A 185 -15.16 6.83 -13.88
N LEU A 186 -14.44 6.08 -14.71
CA LEU A 186 -14.49 6.22 -16.17
C LEU A 186 -15.92 6.03 -16.67
N ARG A 187 -16.61 4.97 -16.25
CA ARG A 187 -18.00 4.68 -16.66
C ARG A 187 -18.97 5.79 -16.23
N HIS A 188 -18.75 6.37 -15.05
CA HIS A 188 -19.56 7.46 -14.52
C HIS A 188 -19.30 8.78 -15.29
N SER A 189 -18.03 9.16 -15.38
CA SER A 189 -17.58 10.47 -15.89
C SER A 189 -17.52 10.58 -17.41
N MET A 190 -17.55 9.46 -18.14
CA MET A 190 -17.76 9.45 -19.59
C MET A 190 -19.04 10.19 -20.01
N LYS A 191 -20.05 10.25 -19.14
CA LYS A 191 -21.33 10.91 -19.41
C LYS A 191 -21.47 12.30 -18.77
N SER A 192 -20.80 12.55 -17.64
CA SER A 192 -20.98 13.77 -16.85
C SER A 192 -19.83 14.78 -16.99
N ALA A 193 -18.58 14.32 -17.09
CA ALA A 193 -17.42 15.21 -17.07
C ALA A 193 -16.18 14.60 -17.73
N ARG A 194 -15.88 15.06 -18.96
CA ARG A 194 -14.76 14.57 -19.78
C ARG A 194 -13.38 14.68 -19.11
N ALA A 195 -13.14 15.71 -18.30
CA ALA A 195 -11.85 15.87 -17.62
C ALA A 195 -11.57 14.74 -16.61
N TRP A 196 -12.59 14.33 -15.83
CA TRP A 196 -12.48 13.23 -14.89
C TRP A 196 -12.36 11.87 -15.59
N ALA A 197 -13.00 11.71 -16.75
CA ALA A 197 -12.83 10.53 -17.59
C ALA A 197 -11.37 10.37 -18.08
N VAL A 198 -10.70 11.46 -18.47
CA VAL A 198 -9.28 11.42 -18.88
C VAL A 198 -8.39 10.99 -17.71
N ILE A 199 -8.61 11.55 -16.51
CA ILE A 199 -7.85 11.16 -15.31
C ILE A 199 -8.07 9.67 -15.00
N ALA A 200 -9.30 9.18 -15.10
CA ALA A 200 -9.63 7.78 -14.88
C ALA A 200 -8.95 6.85 -15.90
N ILE A 201 -8.85 7.24 -17.18
CA ILE A 201 -8.11 6.49 -18.20
C ILE A 201 -6.63 6.43 -17.85
N VAL A 202 -6.02 7.57 -17.49
CA VAL A 202 -4.59 7.62 -17.13
C VAL A 202 -4.32 6.74 -15.91
N ALA A 203 -5.17 6.81 -14.88
CA ALA A 203 -5.07 5.96 -13.69
C ALA A 203 -5.19 4.46 -14.02
N LEU A 204 -6.13 4.09 -14.90
CA LEU A 204 -6.33 2.71 -15.33
C LEU A 204 -5.13 2.19 -16.12
N VAL A 205 -4.62 2.97 -17.07
CA VAL A 205 -3.42 2.61 -17.85
C VAL A 205 -2.21 2.45 -16.93
N TYR A 206 -2.01 3.40 -16.01
CA TYR A 206 -0.93 3.31 -15.01
C TYR A 206 -1.04 2.04 -14.17
N ALA A 207 -2.24 1.72 -13.65
CA ALA A 207 -2.45 0.51 -12.87
C ALA A 207 -2.12 -0.76 -13.68
N ILE A 208 -2.52 -0.84 -14.95
CA ILE A 208 -2.22 -1.98 -15.83
C ILE A 208 -0.71 -2.11 -16.07
N VAL A 209 -0.03 -0.99 -16.38
CA VAL A 209 1.42 -0.98 -16.64
C VAL A 209 2.20 -1.37 -15.38
N ALA A 210 1.83 -0.80 -14.22
CA ALA A 210 2.45 -1.14 -12.95
C ALA A 210 2.21 -2.61 -12.57
N MET A 211 1.00 -3.14 -12.80
CA MET A 211 0.71 -4.57 -12.59
C MET A 211 1.57 -5.46 -13.50
N ALA A 212 1.74 -5.09 -14.78
CA ALA A 212 2.61 -5.83 -15.69
C ALA A 212 4.08 -5.84 -15.22
N GLY A 213 4.52 -4.79 -14.54
CA GLY A 213 5.88 -4.67 -13.97
C GLY A 213 6.19 -5.59 -12.78
N ALA A 214 5.16 -6.20 -12.17
CA ALA A 214 5.33 -7.15 -11.07
C ALA A 214 5.89 -8.51 -11.52
N GLY A 215 5.81 -8.80 -12.83
CA GLY A 215 6.05 -10.12 -13.37
C GLY A 215 4.88 -11.08 -13.16
N LEU A 216 4.96 -12.26 -13.79
CA LEU A 216 3.85 -13.21 -13.85
C LEU A 216 3.55 -13.87 -12.49
N LYS A 217 4.57 -14.20 -11.70
CA LYS A 217 4.40 -14.92 -10.43
C LYS A 217 3.61 -14.11 -9.39
N PRO A 218 3.97 -12.85 -9.06
CA PRO A 218 3.19 -12.05 -8.09
C PRO A 218 1.77 -11.78 -8.58
N LEU A 219 1.58 -11.60 -9.90
CA LEU A 219 0.27 -11.36 -10.50
C LEU A 219 -0.65 -12.58 -10.38
N LEU A 220 -0.13 -13.79 -10.60
CA LEU A 220 -0.86 -15.04 -10.36
C LEU A 220 -1.23 -15.20 -8.88
N TRP A 221 -0.31 -14.92 -7.96
CA TRP A 221 -0.59 -14.97 -6.52
C TRP A 221 -1.64 -13.92 -6.11
N GLY A 222 -1.59 -12.72 -6.65
CA GLY A 222 -2.59 -11.67 -6.41
C GLY A 222 -3.99 -12.10 -6.85
N VAL A 223 -4.10 -12.69 -8.05
CA VAL A 223 -5.38 -13.25 -8.54
C VAL A 223 -5.85 -14.41 -7.68
N LEU A 224 -4.95 -15.33 -7.29
CA LEU A 224 -5.28 -16.46 -6.43
C LEU A 224 -5.75 -16.00 -5.04
N LEU A 225 -5.12 -14.99 -4.46
CA LEU A 225 -5.51 -14.45 -3.16
C LEU A 225 -6.86 -13.75 -3.21
N LEU A 226 -7.14 -12.98 -4.27
CA LEU A 226 -8.48 -12.43 -4.50
C LEU A 226 -9.51 -13.55 -4.71
N ALA A 227 -9.18 -14.57 -5.48
CA ALA A 227 -10.04 -15.73 -5.70
C ALA A 227 -10.29 -16.50 -4.39
N ALA A 228 -9.30 -16.60 -3.50
CA ALA A 228 -9.44 -17.19 -2.17
C ALA A 228 -10.38 -16.39 -1.24
N GLY A 229 -10.59 -15.10 -1.52
CA GLY A 229 -11.63 -14.29 -0.89
C GLY A 229 -13.06 -14.70 -1.30
N LEU A 230 -13.25 -15.29 -2.49
CA LEU A 230 -14.57 -15.69 -2.98
C LEU A 230 -15.20 -16.82 -2.14
N PRO A 231 -14.51 -17.91 -1.76
CA PRO A 231 -15.05 -18.90 -0.83
C PRO A 231 -15.54 -18.30 0.48
N VAL A 232 -14.81 -17.34 1.07
CA VAL A 232 -15.20 -16.66 2.31
C VAL A 232 -16.48 -15.85 2.09
N PHE A 233 -16.59 -15.17 0.96
CA PHE A 233 -17.79 -14.43 0.55
C PHE A 233 -19.00 -15.36 0.31
N TYR A 234 -18.81 -16.47 -0.39
CA TYR A 234 -19.89 -17.43 -0.66
C TYR A 234 -20.32 -18.19 0.60
N TRP A 235 -19.39 -18.54 1.49
CA TRP A 235 -19.68 -19.22 2.76
C TRP A 235 -20.48 -18.32 3.71
N THR A 236 -20.17 -17.03 3.75
CA THR A 236 -20.93 -16.02 4.51
C THR A 236 -22.30 -15.72 3.91
N LYS A 237 -22.42 -15.81 2.58
CA LYS A 237 -23.72 -15.72 1.90
C LYS A 237 -24.58 -16.99 2.09
N GLN A 238 -23.98 -18.16 2.22
CA GLN A 238 -24.68 -19.44 2.46
C GLN A 238 -25.13 -19.61 3.92
N SER A 239 -24.33 -19.18 4.89
CA SER A 239 -24.72 -19.17 6.33
C SER A 239 -25.82 -18.13 6.67
N ARG A 240 -26.36 -17.46 5.64
CA ARG A 240 -27.52 -16.58 5.67
C ARG A 240 -28.82 -17.24 5.14
N ARG A 241 -28.75 -18.43 4.52
CA ARG A 241 -29.93 -19.25 4.22
C ARG A 241 -30.21 -20.17 5.39
#